data_AF-A0A4P6FNJ7-F1
#
_entry.id   AF-A0A4P6FNJ7-F1
#
_cell.length_a   1.000
_cell.length_b   1.000
_cell.length_c   1.000
_cell.angle_alpha   90.00
_cell.angle_beta   90.00
_cell.angle_gamma   90.00
#
_symmetry.space_group_name_H-M   'P 1'
#
loop_
_entity.id
_entity.type
_entity.pdbx_description
1 polymer ?
#
loop_
_entity_poly.entity_id
_entity_poly.type
_entity_poly.pdbx_seq_one_letter_code
_entity_poly.pdbx_strand_id
1 'polypeptide(L)'
;MTPQIAPFLTGAADAGAEVTQLRQVLALVEEIAGRTPTRLDTNILDEAARVSAAYGNALPIVQKRFDALATHTATWAAAGVSALMKISEAERPTGPAAARLADELRKALSRLGEIVSA
;
A
#
# COMPACT_ATOMS: atom_id res chain seq x y z
N MET A 1 15.13 25.36 9.36
CA MET A 1 15.59 24.09 8.79
C MET A 1 14.35 23.29 8.42
N THR A 2 13.81 23.55 7.24
CA THR A 2 12.56 22.96 6.74
C THR A 2 12.83 21.52 6.31
N PRO A 3 12.08 20.51 6.80
CA PRO A 3 12.25 19.15 6.31
C PRO A 3 11.82 19.09 4.86
N GLN A 4 12.79 18.76 4.00
CA GLN A 4 12.59 18.44 2.60
C GLN A 4 11.82 17.12 2.54
N ILE A 5 10.51 17.17 2.39
CA ILE A 5 9.70 16.02 2.01
C ILE A 5 10.19 15.62 0.62
N ALA A 6 10.90 14.50 0.55
CA ALA A 6 11.40 13.99 -0.73
C ALA A 6 10.19 13.82 -1.67
N PRO A 7 10.19 14.44 -2.86
CA PRO A 7 9.15 14.19 -3.84
C PRO A 7 9.22 12.69 -4.17
N PHE A 8 8.11 11.99 -3.97
CA PHE A 8 7.91 10.66 -4.54
C PHE A 8 8.36 10.72 -6.00
N LEU A 9 9.41 9.98 -6.34
CA LEU A 9 10.07 10.04 -7.63
C LEU A 9 9.03 9.87 -8.75
N THR A 10 8.60 11.00 -9.31
CA THR A 10 7.63 11.05 -10.39
C THR A 10 8.42 10.94 -11.68
N GLY A 11 8.89 9.73 -11.98
CA GLY A 11 9.72 9.44 -13.15
C GLY A 11 9.60 7.98 -13.50
N ALA A 12 8.67 7.66 -14.41
CA ALA A 12 8.13 6.33 -14.69
C ALA A 12 7.60 5.64 -13.42
N ALA A 13 6.32 5.85 -13.12
CA ALA A 13 5.66 5.16 -12.01
C ALA A 13 5.81 3.65 -12.20
N ASP A 14 6.71 3.03 -11.46
CA ASP A 14 6.78 1.57 -11.41
C ASP A 14 5.63 1.11 -10.51
N ALA A 15 4.51 0.78 -11.15
CA ALA A 15 3.33 0.24 -10.48
C ALA A 15 3.67 -0.95 -9.56
N GLY A 16 4.71 -1.72 -9.89
CA GLY A 16 5.23 -2.79 -9.02
C GLY A 16 5.86 -2.26 -7.73
N ALA A 17 6.63 -1.17 -7.80
CA ALA A 17 7.20 -0.51 -6.63
C ALA A 17 6.12 0.09 -5.73
N GLU A 18 5.08 0.72 -6.28
CA GLU A 18 3.96 1.24 -5.50
C GLU A 18 3.21 0.13 -4.74
N VAL A 19 2.93 -1.00 -5.41
CA VAL A 19 2.32 -2.17 -4.77
C VAL A 19 3.23 -2.73 -3.67
N THR A 20 4.55 -2.79 -3.92
CA THR A 20 5.53 -3.26 -2.92
C THR A 20 5.50 -2.39 -1.66
N GLN A 21 5.46 -1.06 -1.81
CA GLN A 21 5.40 -0.14 -0.68
C GLN A 21 4.10 -0.34 0.12
N LEU A 22 2.95 -0.45 -0.55
CA LEU A 22 1.68 -0.71 0.11
C LEU A 22 1.64 -2.07 0.83
N ARG A 23 2.31 -3.09 0.27
CA ARG A 23 2.50 -4.41 0.92
C ARG A 23 3.33 -4.31 2.20
N GLN A 24 4.40 -3.52 2.20
CA GLN A 24 5.21 -3.27 3.39
C GLN A 24 4.40 -2.57 4.49
N VAL A 25 3.59 -1.58 4.11
CA VAL A 25 2.66 -0.91 5.06
C VAL A 25 1.66 -1.92 5.62
N LEU A 26 1.08 -2.79 4.78
CA LEU A 26 0.18 -3.85 5.24
C LEU A 26 0.86 -4.76 6.26
N ALA A 27 2.08 -5.24 6.00
CA ALA A 27 2.81 -6.11 6.92
C ALA A 27 3.05 -5.44 8.29
N LEU A 28 3.44 -4.16 8.29
CA LEU A 28 3.60 -3.38 9.52
C LEU A 28 2.27 -3.28 10.31
N VAL A 29 1.18 -2.99 9.62
CA VAL A 29 -0.13 -2.84 10.26
C VAL A 29 -0.65 -4.19 10.78
N GLU A 30 -0.36 -5.29 10.10
CA GLU A 30 -0.66 -6.66 10.58
C GLU A 30 0.11 -6.98 11.86
N GLU A 31 1.38 -6.58 11.95
CA GLU A 31 2.20 -6.72 13.16
C GLU A 31 1.61 -5.91 14.33
N ILE A 32 1.23 -4.65 14.11
CA ILE A 32 0.55 -3.82 15.13
C ILE A 32 -0.77 -4.46 15.58
N ALA A 33 -1.46 -5.14 14.67
CA ALA A 33 -2.69 -5.88 14.97
C ALA A 33 -2.45 -7.18 15.76
N GLY A 34 -1.19 -7.55 16.04
CA GLY A 34 -0.83 -8.83 16.64
C GLY A 34 -1.11 -10.04 15.74
N ARG A 35 -1.25 -9.81 14.43
CA ARG A 35 -1.44 -10.87 13.43
C ARG A 35 -0.08 -11.32 12.93
N THR A 36 0.03 -12.57 12.49
CA THR A 36 1.19 -12.99 11.70
C THR A 36 1.17 -12.21 10.40
N PRO A 37 2.20 -11.39 10.11
CA PRO A 37 2.25 -10.65 8.86
C PRO A 37 2.16 -11.63 7.69
N THR A 38 1.42 -11.25 6.64
CA THR A 38 1.52 -11.93 5.36
C THR A 38 2.98 -11.88 4.96
N ARG A 39 3.60 -13.05 4.90
CA ARG A 39 5.05 -13.17 4.81
C ARG A 39 5.51 -12.43 3.54
N LEU A 40 6.55 -11.59 3.72
CA LEU A 40 7.15 -10.82 2.62
C LEU A 40 8.18 -11.72 1.92
N ASP A 41 7.72 -12.78 1.26
CA ASP A 41 8.57 -13.78 0.58
C ASP A 41 8.97 -13.30 -0.83
N THR A 42 9.73 -14.16 -1.53
CA THR A 42 9.99 -14.11 -2.99
C THR A 42 8.74 -13.79 -3.83
N ASN A 43 7.55 -14.18 -3.35
CA ASN A 43 6.27 -13.93 -4.02
C ASN A 43 5.93 -12.43 -4.18
N ILE A 44 6.46 -11.54 -3.35
CA ILE A 44 6.22 -10.09 -3.49
C ILE A 44 7.01 -9.50 -4.66
N LEU A 45 8.26 -9.94 -4.86
CA LEU A 45 9.03 -9.52 -6.02
C LEU A 45 8.38 -10.01 -7.31
N ASP A 46 7.88 -11.26 -7.29
CA ASP A 46 7.14 -11.82 -8.42
C ASP A 46 5.81 -11.08 -8.65
N GLU A 47 5.09 -10.71 -7.59
CA GLU A 47 3.86 -9.89 -7.69
C GLU A 47 4.15 -8.52 -8.28
N ALA A 48 5.17 -7.83 -7.78
CA ALA A 48 5.58 -6.51 -8.25
C ALA A 48 5.96 -6.57 -9.73
N ALA A 49 6.73 -7.56 -10.15
CA ALA A 49 7.10 -7.77 -11.55
C ALA A 49 5.87 -8.03 -12.43
N ARG A 50 4.92 -8.86 -11.97
CA ARG A 50 3.66 -9.11 -12.69
C ARG A 50 2.82 -7.85 -12.84
N VAL A 51 2.65 -7.07 -11.76
CA VAL A 51 1.89 -5.81 -11.79
C VAL A 51 2.55 -4.79 -12.71
N SER A 52 3.88 -4.63 -12.63
CA SER A 52 4.63 -3.71 -13.48
C SER A 52 4.49 -4.07 -14.96
N ALA A 53 4.61 -5.35 -15.30
CA ALA A 53 4.40 -5.84 -16.67
C ALA A 53 2.96 -5.64 -17.16
N ALA A 54 1.96 -5.93 -16.32
CA ALA A 54 0.55 -5.76 -16.66
C ALA A 54 0.21 -4.28 -16.89
N TYR A 55 0.67 -3.40 -15.99
CA TYR A 55 0.52 -1.95 -16.10
C TYR A 55 1.16 -1.39 -17.37
N GLY A 56 2.38 -1.84 -17.71
CA GLY A 56 3.10 -1.41 -18.92
C GLY A 56 2.38 -1.77 -20.23
N ASN A 57 1.55 -2.82 -20.23
CA ASN A 57 0.76 -3.24 -21.38
C ASN A 57 -0.69 -2.69 -21.36
N ALA A 58 -1.12 -2.06 -20.27
CA ALA A 58 -2.50 -1.62 -20.08
C ALA A 58 -2.85 -0.38 -20.92
N LEU A 59 -4.14 -0.23 -21.26
CA LEU A 59 -4.65 0.97 -21.92
C LEU A 59 -4.45 2.22 -21.03
N PRO A 60 -4.25 3.43 -21.60
CA PRO A 60 -4.02 4.64 -20.80
C PRO A 60 -5.11 4.95 -19.77
N ILE A 61 -6.36 4.59 -20.05
CA ILE A 61 -7.47 4.76 -19.10
C ILE A 61 -7.37 3.81 -17.90
N VAL A 62 -6.83 2.61 -18.11
CA VAL A 62 -6.60 1.61 -17.06
C VAL A 62 -5.45 2.08 -16.17
N GLN A 63 -4.36 2.55 -16.77
CA GLN A 63 -3.22 3.14 -16.04
C GLN A 63 -3.68 4.30 -15.14
N LYS A 64 -4.43 5.27 -15.68
CA LYS A 64 -4.97 6.39 -14.88
C LYS A 64 -5.86 5.93 -13.71
N ARG A 65 -6.65 4.86 -13.91
CA ARG A 65 -7.50 4.31 -12.83
C ARG A 65 -6.66 3.63 -11.75
N PHE A 66 -5.60 2.93 -12.16
CA PHE A 66 -4.63 2.35 -11.24
C PHE A 66 -3.96 3.46 -10.43
N ASP A 67 -3.37 4.46 -11.09
CA ASP A 67 -2.63 5.56 -10.44
C ASP A 67 -3.52 6.31 -9.43
N ALA A 68 -4.77 6.59 -9.82
CA ALA A 68 -5.72 7.26 -8.94
C ALA A 68 -6.05 6.43 -7.70
N LEU A 69 -6.25 5.12 -7.85
CA LEU A 69 -6.51 4.23 -6.72
C LEU A 69 -5.26 4.05 -5.85
N ALA A 70 -4.07 3.91 -6.44
CA ALA A 70 -2.81 3.76 -5.74
C ALA A 70 -2.52 5.01 -4.89
N THR A 71 -2.63 6.20 -5.50
CA THR A 71 -2.49 7.50 -4.82
C THR A 71 -3.48 7.66 -3.67
N HIS A 72 -4.76 7.36 -3.92
CA HIS A 72 -5.78 7.42 -2.88
C HIS A 72 -5.46 6.46 -1.73
N THR A 73 -5.04 5.23 -2.05
CA THR A 73 -4.66 4.19 -1.09
C THR A 73 -3.47 4.60 -0.23
N ALA A 74 -2.40 5.09 -0.85
CA ALA A 74 -1.24 5.59 -0.12
C ALA A 74 -1.61 6.73 0.84
N THR A 75 -2.46 7.65 0.39
CA THR A 75 -2.90 8.81 1.19
C THR A 75 -3.66 8.39 2.44
N TRP A 76 -4.70 7.55 2.31
CA TRP A 76 -5.47 7.14 3.48
C TRP A 76 -4.72 6.12 4.35
N ALA A 77 -3.83 5.29 3.78
CA ALA A 77 -2.99 4.38 4.56
C ALA A 77 -2.02 5.16 5.46
N ALA A 78 -1.36 6.20 4.95
CA ALA A 78 -0.50 7.08 5.73
C ALA A 78 -1.26 7.77 6.87
N ALA A 79 -2.47 8.26 6.60
CA ALA A 79 -3.35 8.84 7.62
C ALA A 79 -3.76 7.81 8.69
N GLY A 80 -4.08 6.58 8.27
CA GLY A 80 -4.42 5.47 9.16
C GLY A 80 -3.27 5.08 10.08
N VAL A 81 -2.06 4.91 9.56
CA VAL A 81 -0.85 4.65 10.35
C VAL A 81 -0.58 5.79 11.35
N SER A 82 -0.71 7.04 10.91
CA SER A 82 -0.56 8.20 11.79
C SER A 82 -1.59 8.21 12.93
N ALA A 83 -2.82 7.76 12.66
CA ALA A 83 -3.86 7.62 13.69
C ALA A 83 -3.53 6.48 14.67
N LEU A 84 -3.00 5.35 14.19
CA LEU A 84 -2.55 4.25 15.06
C LEU A 84 -1.43 4.70 16.01
N MET A 85 -0.46 5.48 15.52
CA MET A 85 0.60 6.06 16.35
C MET A 85 0.02 6.92 17.48
N LYS A 86 -0.93 7.81 17.18
CA LYS A 86 -1.62 8.65 18.19
C LYS A 86 -2.42 7.83 19.21
N ILE A 87 -3.03 6.72 18.80
CA ILE A 87 -3.73 5.81 19.71
C ILE A 87 -2.72 5.13 20.65
N SER A 88 -1.59 4.69 20.11
CA SER A 88 -0.49 4.09 20.86
C SER A 88 0.13 5.06 21.87
N GLU A 89 0.39 6.30 21.46
CA GLU A 89 0.91 7.38 22.32
C GLU A 89 -0.03 7.70 23.48
N ALA A 90 -1.34 7.52 23.28
CA ALA A 90 -2.36 7.67 24.32
C ALA A 90 -2.54 6.39 25.17
N GLU A 91 -1.64 5.40 25.06
CA GLU A 91 -1.67 4.12 25.78
C GLU A 91 -2.98 3.33 25.60
N ARG A 92 -3.66 3.52 24.47
CA ARG A 92 -4.91 2.81 24.15
C ARG A 92 -4.65 1.59 23.28
N PRO A 93 -5.51 0.54 23.34
CA PRO A 93 -5.38 -0.63 22.50
C PRO A 93 -5.47 -0.28 21.00
N THR A 94 -4.39 -0.49 20.26
CA THR A 94 -4.29 -0.24 18.81
C THR A 94 -4.74 -1.43 17.96
N GLY A 95 -4.71 -2.64 18.52
CA GLY A 95 -4.92 -3.90 17.80
C GLY A 95 -6.18 -3.93 16.91
N PRO A 96 -7.39 -3.63 17.43
CA PRO A 96 -8.62 -3.63 16.63
C PRO A 96 -8.62 -2.61 15.49
N ALA A 97 -8.06 -1.43 15.71
CA ALA A 97 -7.96 -0.39 14.68
C ALA A 97 -6.95 -0.79 13.60
N ALA A 98 -5.82 -1.37 13.99
CA ALA A 98 -4.81 -1.89 13.07
C ALA A 98 -5.36 -3.06 12.25
N ALA A 99 -6.07 -3.99 12.87
CA ALA A 99 -6.77 -5.08 12.20
C ALA A 99 -7.71 -4.57 11.09
N ARG A 100 -8.50 -3.53 11.40
CA ARG A 100 -9.40 -2.91 10.42
C ARG A 100 -8.64 -2.27 9.27
N LEU A 101 -7.55 -1.56 9.56
CA LEU A 101 -6.72 -0.92 8.55
C LEU A 101 -6.05 -1.95 7.63
N ALA A 102 -5.53 -3.05 8.18
CA ALA A 102 -4.97 -4.16 7.41
C ALA A 102 -6.00 -4.78 6.45
N ASP A 103 -7.24 -4.99 6.92
CA ASP A 103 -8.29 -5.58 6.09
C ASP A 103 -8.69 -4.68 4.92
N GLU A 104 -8.70 -3.36 5.11
CA GLU A 104 -8.95 -2.41 4.02
C GLU A 104 -7.76 -2.30 3.06
N LEU A 105 -6.51 -2.33 3.56
CA LEU A 105 -5.30 -2.37 2.73
C LEU A 105 -5.27 -3.61 1.84
N ARG A 106 -5.63 -4.78 2.37
CA ARG A 106 -5.71 -6.03 1.61
C ARG A 106 -6.73 -5.93 0.46
N LYS A 107 -7.89 -5.33 0.71
CA LYS A 107 -8.91 -5.10 -0.32
C LYS A 107 -8.42 -4.13 -1.40
N ALA A 108 -7.78 -3.03 -1.01
CA ALA A 108 -7.25 -2.06 -1.96
C ALA A 108 -6.16 -2.65 -2.85
N LEU A 109 -5.23 -3.43 -2.28
CA LEU A 109 -4.20 -4.16 -3.02
C LEU A 109 -4.79 -5.17 -4.02
N SER A 110 -5.80 -5.94 -3.61
CA SER A 110 -6.52 -6.84 -4.53
C SER A 110 -7.13 -6.06 -5.70
N ARG A 111 -7.77 -4.92 -5.40
CA ARG A 111 -8.42 -4.09 -6.41
C ARG A 111 -7.43 -3.45 -7.39
N LEU A 112 -6.23 -3.07 -6.93
CA LEU A 112 -5.16 -2.58 -7.80
C LEU A 112 -4.73 -3.65 -8.81
N GLY A 113 -4.55 -4.90 -8.35
CA GLY A 113 -4.23 -6.02 -9.23
C GLY A 113 -5.32 -6.29 -10.28
N GLU A 114 -6.59 -6.22 -9.89
CA GLU A 114 -7.73 -6.38 -10.81
C GLU A 114 -7.77 -5.32 -11.92
N ILE A 115 -7.37 -4.08 -11.63
CA ILE A 115 -7.43 -3.00 -12.63
C ILE A 115 -6.50 -3.30 -13.80
N VAL A 116 -5.27 -3.75 -13.54
CA VAL A 116 -4.26 -3.99 -14.57
C VAL A 116 -4.30 -5.40 -15.17
N SER A 117 -5.09 -6.31 -14.58
CA SER A 117 -5.29 -7.67 -15.09
C SER A 117 -6.54 -7.81 -15.98
N ALA A 118 -7.29 -6.72 -16.19
CA ALA A 118 -8.51 -6.66 -16.99
C ALA A 118 -8.23 -6.29 -18.44
#